data_AF-A0A8D8ZCE4-F1
#
_entry.id   AF-A0A8D8ZCE4-F1
#
_cell.length_a   1.000
_cell.length_b   1.000
_cell.length_c   1.000
_cell.angle_alpha   90.00
_cell.angle_beta   90.00
_cell.angle_gamma   90.00
#
_symmetry.space_group_name_H-M   'P 1'
#
loop_
_entity.id
_entity.type
_entity.pdbx_description
1 polymer ?
#
loop_
_entity_poly.entity_id
_entity_poly.type
_entity_poly.pdbx_seq_one_letter_code
_entity_poly.pdbx_strand_id
1 'polypeptide(L)'
;GFEPGISVVALLFEFLIMNPRRLKVNFGSCVLFSTLPMKRQLNLVLVQKCEVLYNNLISSFTSCGVPVENIIGFASDGCNVMMGCNNSVATRLKQNLPGIIIMKCVCHSLHLCSSEACKKLPRHCEDLARNIYNYFKSSCKRQSEFAQFQMFLNIKVHKIMHPSQTRWLSLGIVVKRILEQWEPLKLYFNDKWLTER
;
A
#
# COMPACT_ATOMS: atom_id res chain seq x y z
N GLY A 1 4.01 -4.76 -28.73
CA GLY A 1 2.93 -3.91 -28.20
C GLY A 1 2.62 -4.35 -26.79
N PHE A 2 3.05 -3.57 -25.82
CA PHE A 2 2.65 -3.68 -24.41
C PHE A 2 2.76 -2.28 -23.79
N GLU A 3 1.87 -2.00 -22.84
CA GLU A 3 1.65 -0.77 -22.06
C GLU A 3 0.44 0.09 -22.48
N PRO A 4 -0.27 0.74 -21.51
CA PRO A 4 0.23 1.11 -20.18
C PRO A 4 -0.67 0.76 -18.98
N GLY A 5 -0.02 0.43 -17.86
CA GLY A 5 -0.63 0.29 -16.54
C GLY A 5 0.28 0.94 -15.49
N ILE A 6 0.08 2.24 -15.28
CA ILE A 6 0.84 3.11 -14.38
C ILE A 6 0.95 2.46 -12.98
N SER A 7 2.16 1.99 -12.66
CA SER A 7 2.51 1.55 -11.31
C SER A 7 2.92 2.78 -10.50
N VAL A 8 1.99 3.34 -9.72
CA VAL A 8 2.32 4.33 -8.69
C VAL A 8 3.11 3.60 -7.60
N VAL A 9 4.44 3.68 -7.66
CA VAL A 9 5.31 3.24 -6.57
C VAL A 9 5.15 4.26 -5.45
N ALA A 10 4.33 3.91 -4.45
CA ALA A 10 4.35 4.59 -3.17
C ALA A 10 5.73 4.33 -2.53
N LEU A 11 6.64 5.28 -2.67
CA LEU A 11 7.91 5.32 -1.96
C LEU A 11 7.64 5.54 -0.45
N LEU A 12 7.27 4.46 0.26
CA LEU A 12 7.51 4.39 1.70
C LEU A 12 8.95 3.93 1.87
N PHE A 13 9.89 4.87 1.74
CA PHE A 13 11.27 4.65 2.13
C PHE A 13 11.32 4.52 3.66
N GLU A 14 11.32 3.30 4.18
CA GLU A 14 11.82 3.05 5.53
C GLU A 14 13.34 2.87 5.46
N PHE A 15 14.05 4.00 5.42
CA PHE A 15 15.46 4.01 5.78
C PHE A 15 15.57 3.92 7.31
N LEU A 16 15.87 2.73 7.81
CA LEU A 16 16.55 2.61 9.10
C LEU A 16 17.99 3.09 8.89
N ILE A 17 18.28 4.36 9.18
CA ILE A 17 19.66 4.81 9.37
C ILE A 17 19.99 4.56 10.84
N MET A 18 20.47 3.37 11.21
CA MET A 18 21.18 3.20 12.48
C MET A 18 22.63 3.62 12.27
N ASN A 19 23.05 4.67 12.97
CA ASN A 19 24.41 5.18 12.92
C ASN A 19 25.34 4.26 13.75
N PRO A 20 26.32 3.56 13.15
CA PRO A 20 27.15 2.59 13.86
C PRO A 20 28.22 3.20 14.78
N ARG A 21 28.34 4.53 14.90
CA ARG A 21 29.39 5.19 15.71
C ARG A 21 29.07 5.41 17.19
N ARG A 22 28.00 4.83 17.75
CA ARG A 22 27.57 5.07 19.14
C ARG A 22 27.35 3.82 20.01
N LEU A 23 28.21 2.82 19.85
CA LEU A 23 28.43 1.80 20.87
C LEU A 23 29.71 2.13 21.65
N LYS A 24 29.58 2.96 22.68
CA LYS A 24 30.53 2.96 23.81
C LYS A 24 29.75 2.71 25.09
N VAL A 25 30.16 1.66 25.77
CA VAL A 25 29.67 1.19 27.06
C VAL A 25 30.27 2.05 28.17
N ASN A 26 29.41 2.34 29.16
CA ASN A 26 29.64 2.75 30.56
C ASN A 26 29.72 4.22 31.01
N PHE A 27 28.72 4.51 31.87
CA PHE A 27 28.64 5.32 33.10
C PHE A 27 29.16 6.75 33.12
N GLY A 28 28.22 7.70 33.22
CA GLY A 28 28.48 9.09 33.60
C GLY A 28 27.51 10.09 32.98
N SER A 29 26.31 10.19 33.56
CA SER A 29 25.45 11.39 33.64
C SER A 29 25.39 12.33 32.42
N CYS A 30 24.44 12.10 31.51
CA CYS A 30 23.40 13.05 31.08
C CYS A 30 22.58 12.44 29.94
N VAL A 31 21.30 12.19 30.23
CA VAL A 31 20.36 11.50 29.35
C VAL A 31 19.59 12.54 28.54
N LEU A 32 19.68 12.44 27.20
CA LEU A 32 18.67 12.94 26.27
C LEU A 32 18.55 11.91 25.15
N PHE A 33 17.65 10.95 25.37
CA PHE A 33 17.18 9.99 24.37
C PHE A 33 16.34 10.74 23.33
N SER A 34 16.70 10.65 22.05
CA SER A 34 15.74 10.80 20.95
C SER A 34 15.66 9.49 20.18
N THR A 35 14.87 8.56 20.74
CA THR A 35 14.54 7.23 20.19
C THR A 35 13.40 7.30 19.16
N LEU A 36 13.32 8.38 18.37
CA LEU A 36 12.29 8.53 17.35
C LEU A 36 12.86 8.20 15.96
N PRO A 37 12.22 7.30 15.17
CA PRO A 37 12.63 7.07 13.80
C PRO A 37 12.42 8.37 13.00
N MET A 38 13.51 9.00 12.59
CA MET A 38 13.45 10.22 11.79
C MET A 38 13.15 9.84 10.33
N LYS A 39 11.89 10.03 9.90
CA LYS A 39 11.49 9.86 8.50
C LYS A 39 11.75 11.16 7.75
N ARG A 40 12.64 11.12 6.75
CA ARG A 40 12.90 12.26 5.86
C ARG A 40 12.69 11.81 4.42
N GLN A 41 11.76 12.47 3.72
CA GLN A 41 11.63 12.31 2.28
C GLN A 41 12.77 13.06 1.61
N LEU A 42 13.55 12.34 0.79
CA LEU A 42 14.72 12.90 0.12
C LEU A 42 14.36 13.46 -1.25
N ASN A 43 13.74 12.64 -2.12
CA ASN A 43 13.37 13.03 -3.48
C ASN A 43 12.21 12.19 -4.04
N LEU A 44 11.56 12.70 -5.08
CA LEU A 44 10.62 11.95 -5.93
C LEU A 44 11.24 11.83 -7.33
N VAL A 45 11.39 10.60 -7.83
CA VAL A 45 12.02 10.32 -9.13
C VAL A 45 11.05 9.47 -9.95
N LEU A 46 10.89 9.81 -11.24
CA LEU A 46 10.10 9.02 -12.17
C LEU A 46 10.78 7.67 -12.45
N VAL A 47 9.99 6.63 -12.75
CA VAL A 47 10.51 5.30 -13.04
C VAL A 47 11.41 5.33 -14.27
N GLN A 48 12.64 4.83 -14.12
CA GLN A 48 13.65 4.79 -15.17
C GLN A 48 14.43 3.47 -15.12
N LYS A 49 15.44 3.34 -15.99
CA LYS A 49 16.37 2.21 -15.96
C LYS A 49 17.10 2.14 -14.61
N CYS A 50 17.47 0.92 -14.23
CA CYS A 50 18.17 0.60 -12.98
C CYS A 50 19.38 1.51 -12.72
N GLU A 51 20.21 1.75 -13.73
CA GLU A 51 21.41 2.59 -13.62
C GLU A 51 21.09 4.02 -13.20
N VAL A 52 20.08 4.60 -13.82
CA VAL A 52 19.69 5.98 -13.53
C VAL A 52 19.07 6.07 -12.14
N LEU A 53 18.28 5.08 -11.74
CA LEU A 53 17.71 5.01 -10.39
C LEU A 53 18.80 4.86 -9.31
N TYR A 54 19.80 4.01 -9.56
CA TYR A 54 20.93 3.83 -8.65
C TYR A 54 21.73 5.14 -8.52
N ASN A 55 22.10 5.76 -9.63
CA ASN A 55 22.86 7.02 -9.61
C ASN A 55 22.08 8.14 -8.93
N ASN A 56 20.79 8.28 -9.23
CA ASN A 56 19.93 9.28 -8.57
C ASN A 56 19.80 9.04 -7.06
N LEU A 57 19.73 7.78 -6.64
CA LEU A 57 19.68 7.41 -5.23
C LEU A 57 20.97 7.82 -4.51
N ILE A 58 22.13 7.48 -5.05
CA ILE A 58 23.43 7.88 -4.47
C ILE A 58 23.60 9.40 -4.47
N SER A 59 23.30 10.07 -5.58
CA SER A 59 23.35 11.54 -5.66
C SER A 59 22.42 12.20 -4.64
N SER A 60 21.23 11.64 -4.42
CA SER A 60 20.29 12.16 -3.42
C SER A 60 20.86 12.06 -2.00
N PHE A 61 21.55 10.98 -1.67
CA PHE A 61 22.23 10.82 -0.38
C PHE A 61 23.38 11.81 -0.21
N THR A 62 24.24 11.92 -1.22
CA THR A 62 25.37 12.84 -1.20
C THR A 62 24.93 14.29 -1.06
N SER A 63 23.91 14.72 -1.81
CA SER A 63 23.33 16.07 -1.71
C SER A 63 22.71 16.36 -0.34
N CYS A 64 22.28 15.32 0.39
CA CYS A 64 21.76 15.44 1.75
C CYS A 64 22.85 15.29 2.82
N GLY A 65 24.12 15.17 2.44
CA GLY A 65 25.25 15.00 3.36
C GLY A 65 25.29 13.63 4.03
N VAL A 66 24.63 12.61 3.47
CA VAL A 66 24.66 11.24 3.98
C VAL A 66 25.72 10.45 3.22
N PRO A 67 26.83 10.04 3.87
CA PRO A 67 27.83 9.22 3.23
C PRO A 67 27.27 7.82 2.98
N VAL A 68 27.64 7.24 1.84
CA VAL A 68 27.14 5.94 1.36
C VAL A 68 27.45 4.80 2.35
N GLU A 69 28.57 4.90 3.07
CA GLU A 69 29.00 3.97 4.14
C GLU A 69 28.01 3.86 5.30
N ASN A 70 27.18 4.89 5.54
CA ASN A 70 26.18 4.88 6.61
C ASN A 70 24.87 4.19 6.19
N ILE A 71 24.77 3.70 4.96
CA ILE A 71 23.59 2.98 4.48
C ILE A 71 23.68 1.53 4.94
N ILE A 72 22.91 1.20 5.97
CA ILE A 72 22.87 -0.16 6.53
C ILE A 72 21.83 -1.07 5.86
N GLY A 73 20.83 -0.49 5.20
CA GLY A 73 19.74 -1.26 4.65
C GLY A 73 18.97 -0.55 3.55
N PHE A 74 18.36 -1.35 2.69
CA PHE A 74 17.53 -0.92 1.57
C PHE A 74 16.26 -1.77 1.51
N ALA A 75 15.12 -1.09 1.48
CA ALA A 75 13.83 -1.72 1.31
C ALA A 75 13.09 -1.14 0.10
N SER A 76 12.54 -2.01 -0.75
CA SER A 76 11.78 -1.60 -1.94
C SER A 76 10.69 -2.60 -2.30
N ASP A 77 9.80 -2.21 -3.20
CA ASP A 77 8.84 -3.13 -3.78
C ASP A 77 9.54 -4.25 -4.56
N GLY A 78 8.81 -5.33 -4.84
CA GLY A 78 9.35 -6.50 -5.53
C GLY A 78 9.65 -6.28 -7.02
N CYS A 79 9.63 -5.05 -7.52
CA CYS A 79 9.84 -4.76 -8.94
C CYS A 79 11.23 -5.23 -9.39
N ASN A 80 11.31 -5.81 -10.59
CA ASN A 80 12.55 -6.39 -11.09
C ASN A 80 13.69 -5.35 -11.21
N VAL A 81 13.36 -4.09 -11.52
CA VAL A 81 14.34 -2.99 -11.58
C VAL A 81 14.97 -2.70 -10.21
N MET A 82 14.21 -2.87 -9.13
CA MET A 82 14.65 -2.57 -7.75
C MET A 82 15.27 -3.79 -7.08
N MET A 83 14.64 -4.96 -7.24
CA MET A 83 14.88 -6.17 -6.47
C MET A 83 15.19 -7.42 -7.32
N GLY A 84 15.39 -7.26 -8.63
CA GLY A 84 15.72 -8.36 -9.54
C GLY A 84 17.06 -9.02 -9.26
N CYS A 85 17.22 -10.27 -9.70
CA CYS A 85 18.46 -11.04 -9.50
C CYS A 85 19.64 -10.48 -10.31
N ASN A 86 19.36 -9.87 -11.46
CA ASN A 86 20.36 -9.36 -12.40
C ASN A 86 20.07 -7.88 -12.66
N ASN A 87 21.12 -7.05 -12.62
CA ASN A 87 21.07 -5.62 -12.98
C ASN A 87 19.92 -4.84 -12.30
N SER A 88 19.78 -5.01 -10.99
CA SER A 88 18.82 -4.27 -10.15
C SER A 88 19.53 -3.31 -9.20
N VAL A 89 18.79 -2.34 -8.66
CA VAL A 89 19.31 -1.39 -7.65
C VAL A 89 19.85 -2.16 -6.44
N ALA A 90 19.15 -3.21 -6.01
CA ALA A 90 19.60 -4.10 -4.94
C ALA A 90 20.92 -4.80 -5.25
N THR A 91 21.11 -5.35 -6.45
CA THR A 91 22.37 -6.01 -6.82
C THR A 91 23.55 -5.03 -6.84
N ARG A 92 23.33 -3.82 -7.37
CA ARG A 92 24.36 -2.77 -7.41
C ARG A 92 24.71 -2.26 -6.01
N LEU A 93 23.72 -2.11 -5.12
CA LEU A 93 23.96 -1.77 -3.72
C LEU A 93 24.77 -2.86 -3.00
N LYS A 94 24.47 -4.14 -3.22
CA LYS A 94 25.27 -5.24 -2.63
C LYS A 94 26.71 -5.27 -3.12
N GLN A 95 26.95 -4.91 -4.37
CA GLN A 95 28.30 -4.83 -4.93
C GLN A 95 29.12 -3.70 -4.31
N ASN A 96 28.51 -2.54 -4.08
CA ASN A 96 29.20 -1.37 -3.56
C ASN A 96 29.26 -1.31 -2.02
N LEU A 97 28.35 -2.01 -1.33
CA LEU A 97 28.23 -2.06 0.12
C LEU A 97 28.16 -3.52 0.60
N PRO A 98 29.31 -4.21 0.75
CA PRO A 98 29.35 -5.57 1.26
C PRO A 98 28.89 -5.59 2.73
N GLY A 99 27.63 -5.96 2.96
CA GLY A 99 27.01 -5.98 4.29
C GLY A 99 25.65 -5.29 4.38
N ILE A 100 25.18 -4.65 3.30
CA ILE A 100 23.85 -4.02 3.27
C ILE A 100 22.72 -5.05 3.41
N ILE A 101 21.76 -4.76 4.29
CA ILE A 101 20.56 -5.57 4.47
C ILE A 101 19.53 -5.17 3.42
N ILE A 102 19.12 -6.11 2.57
CA ILE A 102 18.10 -5.84 1.56
C ILE A 102 16.81 -6.57 1.91
N MET A 103 15.71 -5.82 1.97
CA MET A 103 14.39 -6.32 2.31
C MET A 103 13.36 -6.00 1.22
N LYS A 104 12.52 -6.98 0.86
CA LYS A 104 11.36 -6.71 0.00
C LYS A 104 10.25 -6.09 0.84
N CYS A 105 9.44 -5.25 0.21
CA CYS A 105 8.27 -4.65 0.85
C CYS A 105 7.30 -5.73 1.34
N VAL A 106 7.15 -5.85 2.66
CA VAL A 106 6.23 -6.79 3.31
C VAL A 106 4.79 -6.54 2.86
N CYS A 107 4.39 -5.28 2.69
CA CYS A 107 3.06 -4.93 2.21
C CYS A 107 2.79 -5.48 0.81
N HIS A 108 3.78 -5.45 -0.08
CA HIS A 108 3.66 -6.01 -1.43
C HIS A 108 3.57 -7.55 -1.37
N SER A 109 4.41 -8.20 -0.56
CA SER A 109 4.35 -9.64 -0.34
C SER A 109 3.00 -10.11 0.22
N LEU A 110 2.46 -9.40 1.23
CA LEU A 110 1.14 -9.67 1.80
C LEU A 110 0.03 -9.48 0.78
N HIS A 111 0.12 -8.43 -0.06
CA HIS A 111 -0.84 -8.20 -1.12
C HIS A 111 -0.84 -9.36 -2.14
N LEU A 112 0.33 -9.82 -2.58
CA LEU A 112 0.45 -10.96 -3.50
C LEU A 112 -0.13 -12.23 -2.89
N CYS A 113 0.25 -12.56 -1.65
CA CYS A 113 -0.28 -13.73 -0.95
C CYS A 113 -1.81 -13.69 -0.83
N SER A 114 -2.36 -12.55 -0.44
CA SER A 114 -3.82 -12.40 -0.31
C SER A 114 -4.53 -12.48 -1.66
N SER A 115 -3.94 -11.91 -2.71
CA SER A 115 -4.45 -11.99 -4.08
C SER A 115 -4.52 -13.44 -4.57
N GLU A 116 -3.44 -14.23 -4.39
CA GLU A 116 -3.41 -15.64 -4.76
C GLU A 116 -4.39 -16.48 -3.94
N ALA A 117 -4.47 -16.25 -2.62
CA ALA A 117 -5.42 -16.93 -1.76
C ALA A 117 -6.87 -16.73 -2.24
N CYS A 118 -7.19 -15.53 -2.69
CA CYS A 118 -8.55 -15.22 -3.10
C CYS A 118 -8.92 -15.66 -4.51
N LYS A 119 -7.95 -16.00 -5.36
CA LYS A 119 -8.24 -16.78 -6.58
C LYS A 119 -8.87 -18.14 -6.29
N LYS A 120 -8.72 -18.66 -5.06
CA LYS A 120 -9.39 -19.90 -4.61
C LYS A 120 -10.82 -19.66 -4.14
N LEU A 121 -11.22 -18.41 -3.88
CA LEU A 121 -12.59 -18.09 -3.50
C LEU A 121 -13.49 -17.99 -4.74
N PRO A 122 -14.81 -18.25 -4.60
CA PRO A 122 -15.76 -18.05 -5.68
C PRO A 122 -15.79 -16.60 -6.16
N ARG A 123 -15.61 -16.39 -7.47
CA ARG A 123 -15.60 -15.05 -8.10
C ARG A 123 -16.90 -14.27 -7.87
N HIS A 124 -18.03 -14.98 -7.77
CA HIS A 124 -19.35 -14.38 -7.54
C HIS A 124 -19.41 -13.48 -6.30
N CYS A 125 -18.62 -13.75 -5.26
CA CYS A 125 -18.58 -12.90 -4.06
C CYS A 125 -17.94 -11.53 -4.35
N GLU A 126 -16.85 -11.52 -5.13
CA GLU A 126 -16.19 -10.29 -5.56
C GLU A 126 -17.05 -9.51 -6.55
N ASP A 127 -17.67 -10.22 -7.50
CA ASP A 127 -18.57 -9.63 -8.49
C ASP A 127 -19.79 -9.00 -7.83
N LEU A 128 -20.38 -9.65 -6.81
CA LEU A 128 -21.46 -9.08 -6.01
C LEU A 128 -21.04 -7.75 -5.37
N ALA A 129 -19.89 -7.73 -4.69
CA ALA A 129 -19.39 -6.50 -4.05
C ALA A 129 -19.16 -5.37 -5.08
N ARG A 130 -18.61 -5.72 -6.25
CA ARG A 130 -18.39 -4.78 -7.36
C ARG A 130 -19.71 -4.27 -7.95
N ASN A 131 -20.70 -5.14 -8.13
CA ASN A 131 -22.00 -4.81 -8.68
C ASN A 131 -22.79 -3.88 -7.75
N ILE A 132 -22.82 -4.19 -6.45
CA ILE A 132 -23.45 -3.32 -5.44
C ILE A 132 -22.82 -1.92 -5.49
N TYR A 133 -21.49 -1.85 -5.47
CA TYR A 133 -20.80 -0.57 -5.56
C TYR A 133 -21.13 0.19 -6.86
N ASN A 134 -21.04 -0.48 -8.01
CA ASN A 134 -21.31 0.14 -9.31
C ASN A 134 -22.75 0.63 -9.43
N TYR A 135 -23.71 -0.08 -8.84
CA TYR A 135 -25.10 0.33 -8.78
C TYR A 135 -25.24 1.67 -8.03
N PHE A 136 -24.64 1.82 -6.85
CA PHE A 136 -24.75 3.09 -6.11
C PHE A 136 -23.85 4.21 -6.64
N LYS A 137 -22.71 3.89 -7.24
CA LYS A 137 -21.68 4.86 -7.66
C LYS A 137 -22.22 5.99 -8.53
N SER A 138 -23.09 5.66 -9.49
CA SER A 138 -23.50 6.61 -10.53
C SER A 138 -24.71 7.47 -10.19
N SER A 139 -25.36 7.26 -9.04
CA SER A 139 -26.59 8.00 -8.69
C SER A 139 -26.59 8.51 -7.27
N CYS A 140 -26.58 9.84 -7.13
CA CYS A 140 -26.78 10.52 -5.85
C CYS A 140 -28.17 10.24 -5.28
N LYS A 141 -29.19 10.10 -6.14
CA LYS A 141 -30.55 9.72 -5.74
C LYS A 141 -30.57 8.37 -5.04
N ARG A 142 -29.99 7.33 -5.66
CA ARG A 142 -29.91 5.98 -5.06
C ARG A 142 -29.11 5.95 -3.76
N GLN A 143 -28.04 6.74 -3.66
CA GLN A 143 -27.27 6.88 -2.41
C GLN A 143 -28.10 7.54 -1.29
N SER A 144 -28.89 8.57 -1.64
CA SER A 144 -29.78 9.25 -0.68
C SER A 144 -30.92 8.34 -0.21
N GLU A 145 -31.58 7.65 -1.15
CA GLU A 145 -32.63 6.66 -0.82
C GLU A 145 -32.08 5.54 0.06
N PHE A 146 -30.92 4.98 -0.28
CA PHE A 146 -30.27 3.97 0.56
C PHE A 146 -29.98 4.46 1.98
N ALA A 147 -29.55 5.73 2.13
CA ALA A 147 -29.33 6.31 3.45
C ALA A 147 -30.60 6.36 4.31
N GLN A 148 -31.79 6.51 3.70
CA GLN A 148 -33.07 6.45 4.43
C GLN A 148 -33.31 5.06 5.02
N PHE A 149 -33.00 3.98 4.28
CA PHE A 149 -33.09 2.61 4.81
C PHE A 149 -32.09 2.36 5.96
N GLN A 150 -30.89 2.93 5.86
CA GLN A 150 -29.89 2.87 6.94
C GLN A 150 -30.42 3.56 8.20
N MET A 151 -30.99 4.77 8.06
CA MET A 151 -31.60 5.52 9.17
C MET A 151 -32.82 4.79 9.77
N PHE A 152 -33.68 4.22 8.92
CA PHE A 152 -34.86 3.47 9.34
C PHE A 152 -34.51 2.27 10.23
N LEU A 153 -33.42 1.55 9.89
CA LEU A 153 -32.93 0.42 10.67
C LEU A 153 -32.00 0.83 11.84
N ASN A 154 -31.84 2.14 12.09
CA ASN A 154 -30.92 2.68 13.09
C ASN A 154 -29.47 2.16 12.93
N ILE A 155 -29.06 1.94 11.68
CA ILE A 155 -27.68 1.54 11.33
C ILE A 155 -26.92 2.79 10.93
N LYS A 156 -25.64 2.86 11.30
CA LYS A 156 -24.78 3.98 10.95
C LYS A 156 -24.75 4.17 9.43
N VAL A 157 -25.11 5.39 8.99
CA VAL A 157 -25.14 5.78 7.58
C VAL A 157 -23.73 5.72 7.01
N HIS A 158 -23.57 4.90 6.00
CA HIS A 158 -22.29 4.58 5.43
C HIS A 158 -22.37 4.42 3.92
N LYS A 159 -21.43 5.04 3.20
CA LYS A 159 -21.28 4.84 1.77
C LYS A 159 -20.65 3.47 1.48
N ILE A 160 -21.17 2.78 0.47
CA ILE A 160 -20.55 1.55 -0.04
C ILE A 160 -19.19 1.88 -0.65
N MET A 161 -18.17 1.13 -0.25
CA MET A 161 -16.79 1.35 -0.67
C MET A 161 -16.47 0.59 -1.97
N HIS A 162 -15.58 1.17 -2.78
CA HIS A 162 -15.09 0.52 -3.99
C HIS A 162 -14.11 -0.62 -3.63
N PRO A 163 -14.31 -1.84 -4.16
CA PRO A 163 -13.28 -2.87 -4.10
C PRO A 163 -12.09 -2.47 -4.99
N SER A 164 -10.98 -2.05 -4.37
CA SER A 164 -9.76 -1.68 -5.10
C SER A 164 -9.09 -2.93 -5.68
N GLN A 165 -8.84 -2.91 -7.00
CA GLN A 165 -8.14 -3.99 -7.69
C GLN A 165 -6.66 -4.10 -7.26
N THR A 166 -6.02 -2.98 -6.90
CA THR A 166 -4.58 -2.92 -6.60
C THR A 166 -4.26 -3.07 -5.11
N ARG A 167 -5.26 -3.18 -4.25
CA ARG A 167 -5.08 -3.28 -2.80
C ARG A 167 -6.05 -4.30 -2.21
N TRP A 168 -5.70 -5.57 -2.32
CA TRP A 168 -6.55 -6.66 -1.84
C TRP A 168 -6.95 -6.53 -0.35
N LEU A 169 -6.07 -5.97 0.50
CA LEU A 169 -6.40 -5.67 1.90
C LEU A 169 -7.65 -4.78 2.05
N SER A 170 -7.98 -3.97 1.03
CA SER A 170 -9.19 -3.17 1.00
C SER A 170 -10.47 -3.99 0.78
N LEU A 171 -10.39 -5.18 0.14
CA LEU A 171 -11.58 -6.00 -0.09
C LEU A 171 -12.16 -6.50 1.23
N GLY A 172 -11.31 -6.90 2.20
CA GLY A 172 -11.79 -7.29 3.52
C GLY A 172 -12.61 -6.19 4.21
N ILE A 173 -12.19 -4.93 4.04
CA ILE A 173 -12.91 -3.77 4.58
C ILE A 173 -14.23 -3.55 3.83
N VAL A 174 -14.26 -3.75 2.51
CA VAL A 174 -15.48 -3.68 1.68
C VAL A 174 -16.47 -4.77 2.08
N VAL A 175 -16.03 -6.03 2.21
CA VAL A 175 -16.88 -7.15 2.63
C VAL A 175 -17.44 -6.89 4.02
N LYS A 176 -16.62 -6.45 4.97
CA LYS A 176 -17.08 -6.08 6.32
C LYS A 176 -18.16 -5.00 6.27
N ARG A 177 -18.01 -4.00 5.37
CA ARG A 177 -19.03 -2.96 5.17
C ARG A 177 -20.32 -3.51 4.58
N ILE A 178 -20.23 -4.40 3.61
CA ILE A 178 -21.42 -5.02 3.00
C ILE A 178 -22.17 -5.85 4.04
N LEU A 179 -21.45 -6.60 4.88
CA LEU A 179 -22.05 -7.39 5.97
C LEU A 179 -22.72 -6.49 7.02
N GLU A 180 -22.08 -5.40 7.41
CA GLU A 180 -22.66 -4.40 8.32
C GLU A 180 -23.94 -3.77 7.75
N GLN A 181 -23.99 -3.58 6.43
CA GLN A 181 -25.06 -2.90 5.71
C GLN A 181 -26.02 -3.89 5.01
N TRP A 182 -25.96 -5.16 5.38
CA TRP A 182 -26.66 -6.23 4.67
C TRP A 182 -28.19 -6.10 4.77
N GLU A 183 -28.70 -5.77 5.95
CA GLU A 183 -30.14 -5.61 6.17
C GLU A 183 -30.73 -4.42 5.39
N PRO A 184 -30.13 -3.19 5.46
CA PRO A 184 -30.54 -2.08 4.62
C PRO A 184 -30.48 -2.39 3.12
N LEU A 185 -29.45 -3.12 2.67
CA LEU A 185 -29.28 -3.49 1.27
C LEU A 185 -30.41 -4.41 0.81
N LYS A 186 -30.77 -5.42 1.60
CA LYS A 186 -31.89 -6.32 1.29
C LYS A 186 -33.22 -5.56 1.19
N LEU A 187 -33.52 -4.70 2.17
CA LEU A 187 -34.76 -3.91 2.14
C LEU A 187 -34.81 -2.97 0.93
N TYR A 188 -33.71 -2.26 0.66
CA TYR A 188 -33.61 -1.37 -0.49
C TYR A 188 -33.85 -2.11 -1.81
N PHE A 189 -33.18 -3.25 -2.03
CA PHE A 189 -33.34 -3.99 -3.29
C PHE A 189 -34.69 -4.67 -3.41
N ASN A 190 -35.30 -5.10 -2.30
CA ASN A 190 -36.67 -5.62 -2.30
C ASN A 190 -37.68 -4.53 -2.68
N ASP A 191 -37.55 -3.32 -2.12
CA ASP A 191 -38.40 -2.17 -2.46
C ASP A 191 -38.27 -1.78 -3.94
N LYS A 192 -37.05 -1.72 -4.45
CA LYS A 192 -36.79 -1.48 -5.89
C LYS A 192 -37.38 -2.57 -6.77
N TRP A 193 -37.23 -3.84 -6.39
CA TRP A 193 -37.81 -4.96 -7.12
C TRP A 193 -39.35 -4.90 -7.15
N LEU A 194 -40.01 -4.38 -6.11
CA LEU A 194 -41.46 -4.23 -6.09
C LEU A 194 -41.95 -3.01 -6.90
N THR A 195 -41.15 -1.94 -6.93
CA THR A 195 -41.54 -0.67 -7.55
C THR A 195 -41.24 -0.61 -9.05
N GLU A 196 -40.19 -1.27 -9.51
CA GLU A 196 -39.73 -1.26 -10.91
C GLU A 196 -40.26 -2.45 -11.74
N ARG A 197 -41.22 -3.18 -11.20
CA ARG A 197 -41.85 -4.35 -11.83
C ARG A 197 -43.19 -4.02 -12.51
#